data_AF-A0A7C3LLB2-F1
#
_entry.id   AF-A0A7C3LLB2-F1
#
_cell.length_a   1.000
_cell.length_b   1.000
_cell.length_c   1.000
_cell.angle_alpha   90.00
_cell.angle_beta   90.00
_cell.angle_gamma   90.00
#
_symmetry.space_group_name_H-M   'P 1'
#
loop_
_entity.id
_entity.type
_entity.pdbx_description
1 polymer ?
#
loop_
_entity_poly.entity_id
_entity_poly.type
_entity_poly.pdbx_seq_one_letter_code
_entity_poly.pdbx_strand_id
1 'polypeptide(L)'
;MLPISTTDEWRAAHRGAVIGLLELSGLDNTLPSPKLDERKRETEARLREKYRGYSRQDFLTLPVMAAYDRYYKKFTKTYHVLQQVESIALKGKKPAERLAACGLELYRRGGDTDPHRRA
;
A
#
# COMPACT_ATOMS: atom_id res chain seq x y z
N MET A 1 -10.99 -3.21 -23.43
CA MET A 1 -11.08 -4.17 -22.31
C MET A 1 -9.88 -5.11 -22.39
N LEU A 2 -9.02 -5.13 -21.38
CA LEU A 2 -7.83 -5.98 -21.36
C LEU A 2 -8.24 -7.45 -21.12
N PRO A 3 -7.81 -8.42 -21.95
CA PRO A 3 -8.06 -9.83 -21.69
C PRO A 3 -7.22 -10.28 -20.49
N ILE A 4 -7.88 -10.84 -19.46
CA ILE A 4 -7.22 -11.41 -18.29
C ILE A 4 -7.48 -12.91 -18.26
N SER A 5 -6.41 -13.69 -18.13
CA SER A 5 -6.45 -15.13 -17.92
C SER A 5 -5.62 -15.51 -16.70
N THR A 6 -5.94 -16.66 -16.11
CA THR A 6 -5.18 -17.25 -15.00
C THR A 6 -4.60 -18.59 -15.44
N THR A 7 -3.40 -18.94 -14.95
CA THR A 7 -2.79 -20.24 -15.20
C THR A 7 -3.32 -21.29 -14.22
N ASP A 8 -3.21 -22.56 -14.57
CA ASP A 8 -3.67 -23.65 -13.72
C ASP A 8 -2.80 -23.78 -12.45
N GLU A 9 -1.51 -23.50 -12.54
CA GLU A 9 -0.62 -23.47 -11.38
C GLU A 9 -1.05 -22.40 -10.37
N TRP A 10 -1.46 -21.21 -10.85
CA TRP A 10 -1.93 -20.13 -9.99
C TRP A 10 -3.23 -20.51 -9.27
N ARG A 11 -4.18 -21.12 -9.99
CA ARG A 11 -5.45 -21.61 -9.41
C ARG A 11 -5.22 -22.70 -8.38
N ALA A 12 -4.28 -23.61 -8.63
CA ALA A 12 -3.93 -24.67 -7.71
C ALA A 12 -3.24 -24.13 -6.44
N ALA A 13 -2.33 -23.16 -6.59
CA ALA A 13 -1.60 -22.54 -5.48
C ALA A 13 -2.47 -21.61 -4.61
N HIS A 14 -3.54 -21.02 -5.17
CA HIS A 14 -4.36 -20.02 -4.52
C HIS A 14 -5.85 -20.37 -4.56
N ARG A 15 -6.21 -21.52 -3.96
CA ARG A 15 -7.61 -21.97 -3.89
C ARG A 15 -8.48 -20.93 -3.18
N GLY A 16 -9.56 -20.53 -3.84
CA GLY A 16 -10.51 -19.53 -3.32
C GLY A 16 -10.09 -18.08 -3.50
N ALA A 17 -8.98 -17.80 -4.21
CA ALA A 17 -8.59 -16.43 -4.51
C ALA A 17 -9.59 -15.76 -5.48
N VAL A 18 -9.94 -14.50 -5.17
CA VAL A 18 -10.79 -13.65 -6.00
C VAL A 18 -9.95 -12.52 -6.56
N ILE A 19 -10.16 -12.19 -7.84
CA ILE A 19 -9.51 -11.05 -8.51
C ILE A 19 -10.60 -10.03 -8.84
N GLY A 20 -10.46 -8.81 -8.31
CA GLY A 20 -11.24 -7.64 -8.74
C GLY A 20 -10.42 -6.82 -9.74
N LEU A 21 -11.05 -6.40 -10.84
CA LEU A 21 -10.42 -5.51 -11.81
C LEU A 21 -11.12 -4.15 -11.80
N LEU A 22 -10.33 -3.07 -11.73
CA LEU A 22 -10.80 -1.69 -11.87
C LEU A 22 -10.04 -1.04 -13.02
N GLU A 23 -10.75 -0.66 -14.08
CA GLU A 23 -10.22 0.15 -15.17
C GLU A 23 -10.56 1.62 -14.92
N LEU A 24 -9.55 2.49 -14.98
CA LEU A 24 -9.71 3.93 -14.95
C LEU A 24 -9.17 4.50 -16.27
N SER A 25 -10.04 5.15 -17.05
CA SER A 25 -9.70 5.72 -18.35
C SER A 25 -10.01 7.21 -18.40
N GLY A 26 -9.30 7.95 -19.27
CA GLY A 26 -9.49 9.40 -19.44
C GLY A 26 -9.06 10.25 -18.25
N LEU A 27 -8.22 9.72 -17.34
CA LEU A 27 -7.73 10.47 -16.20
C LEU A 27 -6.57 11.39 -16.58
N ASP A 28 -6.71 12.68 -16.27
CA ASP A 28 -5.62 13.64 -16.28
C ASP A 28 -5.12 13.88 -14.85
N ASN A 29 -4.00 13.23 -14.50
CA ASN A 29 -3.31 13.39 -13.22
C ASN A 29 -2.19 14.44 -13.27
N THR A 30 -2.14 15.29 -14.30
CA THR A 30 -1.14 16.35 -14.41
C THR A 30 -1.53 17.62 -13.65
N LEU A 31 -2.82 17.76 -13.32
CA LEU A 31 -3.32 18.93 -12.62
C LEU A 31 -2.99 18.88 -11.12
N PRO A 32 -2.44 19.97 -10.55
CA PRO A 32 -2.21 20.06 -9.12
C PRO A 32 -3.55 20.12 -8.36
N SER A 33 -3.60 19.46 -7.21
CA SER A 33 -4.76 19.47 -6.31
C SER A 33 -4.32 19.92 -4.93
N PRO A 34 -4.56 21.20 -4.56
CA PRO A 34 -4.10 21.74 -3.27
C PRO A 34 -4.59 20.93 -2.07
N LYS A 35 -5.84 20.44 -2.10
CA LYS A 35 -6.41 19.59 -1.05
C LYS A 35 -5.70 18.24 -0.93
N LEU A 36 -5.32 17.65 -2.06
CA LEU A 36 -4.57 16.39 -2.05
C LEU A 36 -3.17 16.61 -1.49
N ASP A 37 -2.54 17.73 -1.84
CA ASP A 37 -1.20 18.07 -1.36
C ASP A 37 -1.17 18.39 0.13
N GLU A 38 -2.22 19.03 0.66
CA GLU A 38 -2.43 19.20 2.09
C GLU A 38 -2.53 17.85 2.80
N ARG A 39 -3.39 16.95 2.32
CA ARG A 39 -3.52 15.58 2.89
C ARG A 39 -2.23 14.78 2.85
N LYS A 40 -1.43 14.94 1.79
CA LYS A 40 -0.10 14.31 1.70
C LYS A 40 0.81 14.83 2.82
N ARG A 41 0.88 16.15 3.02
CA ARG A 41 1.70 16.77 4.08
C ARG A 41 1.26 16.35 5.48
N GLU A 42 -0.04 16.32 5.75
CA GLU A 42 -0.59 15.83 7.02
C GLU A 42 -0.19 14.37 7.27
N THR A 43 -0.29 13.53 6.24
CA THR A 43 0.07 12.12 6.33
C THR A 43 1.57 11.95 6.58
N GLU A 44 2.42 12.73 5.90
CA GLU A 44 3.87 12.74 6.15
C GLU A 44 4.20 13.14 7.59
N ALA A 45 3.59 14.21 8.10
CA ALA A 45 3.81 14.68 9.46
C ALA A 45 3.45 13.59 10.49
N ARG A 46 2.27 12.97 10.33
CA ARG A 46 1.82 11.86 11.18
C ARG A 46 2.75 10.65 11.12
N LEU A 47 3.26 10.31 9.94
CA LEU A 47 4.19 9.18 9.78
C LEU A 47 5.55 9.47 10.44
N ARG A 48 6.08 10.69 10.29
CA ARG A 48 7.33 11.12 10.95
C ARG A 48 7.21 11.15 12.46
N GLU A 49 6.06 11.59 12.97
CA GLU A 49 5.79 11.59 14.41
C GLU A 49 5.70 10.16 14.93
N LYS A 50 4.86 9.32 14.31
CA LYS A 50 4.60 7.95 14.76
C LYS A 50 5.83 7.05 14.76
N TYR A 51 6.71 7.21 13.78
CA TYR A 51 7.89 6.36 13.60
C TYR A 51 9.19 7.09 13.90
N ARG A 52 9.13 8.15 14.71
CA ARG A 52 10.33 8.86 15.14
C ARG A 52 11.26 7.91 15.91
N GLY A 53 12.52 7.85 15.49
CA GLY A 53 13.53 6.99 16.13
C GLY A 53 13.43 5.51 15.80
N TYR A 54 12.50 5.10 14.92
CA TYR A 54 12.47 3.72 14.43
C TYR A 54 13.68 3.41 13.56
N SER A 55 14.20 2.20 13.68
CA SER A 55 15.13 1.60 12.75
C SER A 55 14.39 0.74 11.72
N ARG A 56 15.11 0.26 10.70
CA ARG A 56 14.57 -0.74 9.77
C ARG A 56 14.13 -2.04 10.48
N GLN A 57 14.86 -2.45 11.50
CA GLN A 57 14.50 -3.65 12.28
C GLN A 57 13.19 -3.43 13.03
N ASP A 58 12.96 -2.23 13.57
CA ASP A 58 11.71 -1.88 14.26
C ASP A 58 10.50 -1.92 13.34
N PHE A 59 10.66 -1.59 12.05
CA PHE A 59 9.58 -1.81 11.09
C PHE A 59 9.29 -3.29 10.86
N LEU A 60 10.31 -4.15 10.85
CA LEU A 60 10.15 -5.59 10.68
C LEU A 60 9.63 -6.30 11.92
N THR A 61 9.57 -5.65 13.09
CA THR A 61 8.86 -6.18 14.27
C THR A 61 7.35 -6.00 14.15
N LEU A 62 6.88 -5.06 13.31
CA LEU A 62 5.45 -4.86 13.08
C LEU A 62 4.87 -6.07 12.32
N PRO A 63 3.86 -6.76 12.87
CA PRO A 63 3.34 -8.01 12.29
C PRO A 63 2.95 -7.88 10.81
N VAL A 64 2.36 -6.74 10.44
CA VAL A 64 1.93 -6.44 9.06
C VAL A 64 3.14 -6.33 8.13
N MET A 65 4.15 -5.55 8.50
CA MET A 65 5.35 -5.35 7.68
C MET A 65 6.16 -6.65 7.54
N ALA A 66 6.27 -7.41 8.64
CA ALA A 66 6.94 -8.72 8.64
C ALA A 66 6.24 -9.71 7.70
N ALA A 67 4.90 -9.73 7.66
CA ALA A 67 4.14 -10.59 6.77
C ALA A 67 4.40 -10.26 5.29
N TYR A 68 4.38 -8.97 4.94
CA TYR A 68 4.65 -8.54 3.56
C TYR A 68 6.11 -8.71 3.15
N ASP A 69 7.07 -8.45 4.03
CA ASP A 69 8.50 -8.70 3.76
C ASP A 69 8.74 -10.18 3.45
N ARG A 70 8.20 -11.11 4.26
CA ARG A 70 8.29 -12.55 4.00
C ARG A 70 7.63 -12.96 2.68
N TYR A 71 6.50 -12.34 2.33
CA TYR A 71 5.81 -12.62 1.07
C TYR A 71 6.65 -12.16 -0.13
N TYR A 72 7.11 -10.92 -0.14
CA TYR A 72 7.88 -10.33 -1.26
C TYR A 72 9.24 -11.01 -1.46
N LYS A 73 9.87 -11.50 -0.39
CA LYS A 73 11.11 -12.29 -0.46
C LYS A 73 11.00 -13.54 -1.33
N LYS A 74 9.82 -14.18 -1.41
CA LYS A 74 9.59 -15.34 -2.29
C LYS A 74 9.76 -15.02 -3.78
N PHE A 75 9.60 -13.75 -4.14
CA PHE A 75 9.69 -13.26 -5.51
C PHE A 75 10.99 -12.49 -5.77
N THR A 76 11.94 -12.54 -4.84
CA THR A 76 13.20 -11.76 -4.92
C THR A 76 12.93 -10.26 -5.09
N LYS A 77 11.83 -9.77 -4.50
CA LYS A 77 11.46 -8.35 -4.50
C LYS A 77 11.51 -7.80 -3.08
N THR A 78 11.73 -6.48 -2.97
CA THR A 78 11.58 -5.78 -1.69
C THR A 78 10.18 -5.19 -1.60
N TYR A 79 9.59 -5.22 -0.40
CA TYR A 79 8.31 -4.59 -0.16
C TYR A 79 8.42 -3.06 -0.30
N HIS A 80 7.80 -2.52 -1.35
CA HIS A 80 7.95 -1.12 -1.75
C HIS A 80 7.35 -0.13 -0.74
N VAL A 81 6.26 -0.51 -0.05
CA VAL A 81 5.66 0.35 0.99
C VAL A 81 6.61 0.54 2.17
N LEU A 82 7.33 -0.51 2.58
CA LEU A 82 8.36 -0.40 3.61
C LEU A 82 9.43 0.63 3.22
N GLN A 83 9.92 0.57 1.97
CA GLN A 83 10.89 1.56 1.47
C GLN A 83 10.35 2.99 1.43
N GLN A 84 9.05 3.16 1.12
CA GLN A 84 8.40 4.47 1.15
C GLN A 84 8.30 5.03 2.57
N VAL A 85 7.86 4.21 3.53
CA VAL A 85 7.78 4.61 4.95
C VAL A 85 9.16 4.94 5.50
N GLU A 86 10.18 4.12 5.22
CA GLU A 86 11.57 4.39 5.60
C GLU A 86 12.06 5.74 5.03
N SER A 87 11.73 6.04 3.76
CA SER A 87 12.15 7.28 3.12
C SER A 87 11.49 8.52 3.73
N ILE A 88 10.21 8.43 4.10
CA ILE A 88 9.45 9.53 4.70
C ILE A 88 9.84 9.73 6.17
N ALA A 89 9.90 8.66 6.94
CA ALA A 89 10.10 8.69 8.39
C ALA A 89 11.57 8.87 8.78
N LEU A 90 12.49 8.18 8.11
CA LEU A 90 13.91 8.15 8.52
C LEU A 90 14.79 9.12 7.74
N LYS A 91 14.51 9.26 6.43
CA LYS A 91 15.34 10.09 5.53
C LYS A 91 14.78 11.49 5.32
N GLY A 92 13.63 11.80 5.90
CA GLY A 92 12.95 13.09 5.75
C GLY A 92 12.60 13.43 4.29
N LYS A 93 12.60 12.45 3.38
CA LYS A 93 12.32 12.68 1.97
C LYS A 93 10.83 12.92 1.79
N LYS A 94 10.48 13.87 0.92
CA LYS A 94 9.11 13.98 0.42
C LYS A 94 8.84 12.75 -0.46
N PRO A 95 7.66 12.10 -0.34
CA PRO A 95 7.27 11.09 -1.30
C PRO A 95 7.28 11.72 -2.69
N ALA A 96 7.81 11.00 -3.68
CA ALA A 96 7.76 11.47 -5.05
C ALA A 96 6.31 11.82 -5.40
N GLU A 97 6.07 12.97 -6.06
CA GLU A 97 4.73 13.48 -6.40
C GLU A 97 3.84 12.43 -7.10
N ARG A 98 4.46 11.40 -7.71
CA ARG A 98 3.80 10.31 -8.43
C ARG A 98 3.31 9.13 -7.58
N LEU A 99 3.63 9.01 -6.28
CA LEU A 99 3.39 7.75 -5.53
C LEU A 99 2.55 7.85 -4.24
N ALA A 100 2.09 9.03 -3.82
CA ALA A 100 1.69 9.20 -2.42
C ALA A 100 0.21 8.97 -2.04
N ALA A 101 -0.74 8.83 -2.97
CA ALA A 101 -2.16 8.99 -2.57
C ALA A 101 -2.92 7.69 -2.22
N CYS A 102 -2.75 6.57 -2.94
CA CYS A 102 -3.75 5.50 -2.83
C CYS A 102 -3.55 4.50 -1.68
N GLY A 103 -2.33 4.22 -1.24
CA GLY A 103 -2.06 3.04 -0.40
C GLY A 103 -2.58 3.12 1.04
N LEU A 104 -2.46 4.29 1.69
CA LEU A 104 -2.70 4.42 3.13
C LEU A 104 -4.16 4.75 3.48
N GLU A 105 -4.89 5.37 2.56
CA GLU A 105 -6.28 5.79 2.77
C GLU A 105 -7.28 4.64 2.53
N LEU A 106 -6.94 3.72 1.62
CA LEU A 106 -7.72 2.50 1.38
C LEU A 106 -7.75 1.56 2.59
N TYR A 107 -6.68 1.48 3.38
CA TYR A 107 -6.66 0.66 4.60
C TYR A 107 -7.57 1.24 5.70
N ARG A 108 -7.76 2.56 5.76
CA ARG A 108 -8.62 3.21 6.77
C ARG A 108 -10.12 3.07 6.47
N ARG A 109 -10.50 2.85 5.20
CA ARG A 109 -11.88 2.58 4.79
C ARG A 109 -12.25 1.10 4.75
N GLY A 110 -11.27 0.19 4.72
CA GLY A 110 -11.52 -1.26 4.67
C GLY A 110 -11.73 -1.96 6.02
N GLY A 111 -11.79 -1.20 7.13
CA GLY A 111 -11.89 -1.75 8.48
C GLY A 111 -13.30 -1.84 9.07
N ASP A 112 -14.36 -1.44 8.34
CA ASP A 112 -15.68 -1.23 8.96
C ASP A 112 -16.90 -1.67 8.13
N THR A 113 -16.76 -2.68 7.27
CA THR A 113 -17.93 -3.37 6.68
C THR A 113 -17.67 -4.85 6.41
N ASP A 114 -17.94 -5.69 7.41
CA ASP A 114 -18.38 -7.08 7.17
C ASP A 114 -19.70 -7.31 7.93
N PRO A 115 -20.87 -7.23 7.26
CA PRO A 115 -22.15 -7.60 7.84
C PRO A 115 -22.55 -9.06 7.56
N HIS A 116 -21.71 -9.92 6.98
CA HIS A 116 -22.09 -11.28 6.57
C HIS A 116 -21.41 -12.39 7.38
N ARG A 117 -21.40 -12.21 8.70
CA ARG A 117 -21.19 -13.31 9.66
C ARG A 117 -22.46 -13.59 10.46
N ARG A 118 -23.48 -14.15 9.82
CA ARG A 118 -24.56 -14.97 10.42
C ARG A 118 -25.46 -15.55 9.31
N ALA A 119 -25.88 -16.79 9.56
CA ALA A 119 -26.71 -17.71 8.75
C ALA A 119 -25.93 -18.56 7.74
#